data_AF-A0A453PID0-F1
#
_entry.id   AF-A0A453PID0-F1
#
_cell.length_a   1.000
_cell.length_b   1.000
_cell.length_c   1.000
_cell.angle_alpha   90.00
_cell.angle_beta   90.00
_cell.angle_gamma   90.00
#
_symmetry.space_group_name_H-M   'P 1'
#
loop_
_entity.id
_entity.type
_entity.pdbx_description
1 polymer ?
#
loop_
_entity_poly.entity_id
_entity_poly.type
_entity_poly.pdbx_seq_one_letter_code
_entity_poly.pdbx_strand_id
1 'polypeptide(L)' 'MQENATTSKFSIYIENIHQGIHGSDSGSYDAQGRFVPAKFNEIFTKHAKVEPNAVNESELEAMRIANR' A
#
# COMPACT_ATOMS: atom_id res chain seq x y z
N MET A 1 -36.39 -27.09 -8.24
CA MET A 1 -34.92 -27.16 -8.06
C MET A 1 -34.39 -25.79 -8.41
N GLN A 2 -33.87 -25.03 -7.44
CA GLN A 2 -33.17 -23.79 -7.73
C GLN A 2 -31.86 -23.84 -6.96
N GLU A 3 -30.81 -24.22 -7.66
CA GLU A 3 -29.45 -24.31 -7.12
C GLU A 3 -28.91 -22.89 -7.11
N ASN A 4 -28.87 -22.27 -5.93
CA ASN A 4 -28.25 -20.96 -5.75
C ASN A 4 -26.76 -21.11 -6.02
N ALA A 5 -26.33 -20.61 -7.19
CA ALA A 5 -24.95 -20.60 -7.63
C ALA A 5 -24.03 -20.04 -6.53
N THR A 6 -23.22 -20.93 -5.99
CA THR A 6 -21.99 -20.76 -5.24
C THR A 6 -21.27 -19.41 -5.45
N THR A 7 -21.59 -18.40 -4.64
CA THR A 7 -20.65 -17.30 -4.37
C THR A 7 -19.42 -17.88 -3.68
N SER A 8 -18.42 -18.27 -4.47
CA SER A 8 -17.08 -18.58 -3.98
C SER A 8 -16.49 -17.29 -3.40
N LYS A 9 -16.53 -17.17 -2.07
CA LYS A 9 -15.85 -16.07 -1.36
C LYS A 9 -14.37 -16.41 -1.28
N PHE A 10 -13.55 -15.69 -2.02
CA PHE A 10 -12.10 -15.80 -1.93
C PHE A 10 -11.62 -14.96 -0.75
N SER A 11 -11.50 -15.58 0.42
CA SER A 11 -10.98 -14.92 1.62
C SER A 11 -9.45 -14.79 1.51
N ILE A 12 -8.96 -13.56 1.36
CA ILE A 12 -7.54 -13.24 1.42
C ILE A 12 -7.21 -12.84 2.86
N TYR A 13 -6.37 -13.62 3.53
CA TYR A 13 -5.84 -13.27 4.84
C TYR A 13 -4.49 -12.58 4.67
N ILE A 14 -4.38 -11.37 5.23
CA ILE A 14 -3.14 -10.62 5.31
C ILE A 14 -2.88 -10.36 6.78
N GLU A 15 -1.93 -11.08 7.36
CA GLU A 15 -1.58 -11.04 8.81
C GLU A 15 -1.40 -9.60 9.32
N ASN A 16 -0.75 -8.76 8.52
CA ASN A 16 -0.42 -7.37 8.86
C ASN A 16 -1.33 -6.33 8.22
N ILE A 17 -2.58 -6.67 7.88
CA ILE A 17 -3.51 -5.73 7.19
C ILE A 17 -3.74 -4.43 7.98
N HIS A 18 -3.67 -4.50 9.31
CA HIS A 18 -3.80 -3.38 10.22
C HIS A 18 -2.62 -2.38 10.15
N GLN A 19 -1.48 -2.80 9.58
CA GLN A 19 -0.34 -1.93 9.27
C GLN A 19 -0.47 -1.29 7.87
N GLY A 20 -1.58 -1.54 7.16
CA GLY A 20 -1.86 -0.93 5.87
C GLY A 20 -1.97 0.59 5.99
N ILE A 21 -1.18 1.30 5.19
CA ILE A 21 -1.27 2.76 5.03
C ILE A 21 -2.27 3.05 3.92
N HIS A 22 -3.17 4.04 4.11
CA HIS A 22 -4.16 4.38 3.08
C HIS A 22 -3.45 5.02 1.88
N GLY A 23 -3.87 4.68 0.65
CA GLY A 23 -3.19 5.12 -0.57
C GLY A 23 -3.05 6.64 -0.67
N SER A 24 -4.00 7.40 -0.12
CA SER A 24 -3.93 8.87 -0.04
C SER A 24 -2.79 9.39 0.84
N ASP A 25 -2.45 8.68 1.90
CA ASP A 25 -1.42 9.10 2.86
C ASP A 25 -0.02 9.04 2.23
N SER A 26 0.13 8.24 1.17
CA SER A 26 1.35 8.17 0.37
C SER A 26 1.39 9.20 -0.77
N GLY A 27 0.25 9.83 -1.10
CA GLY A 27 0.11 10.65 -2.31
C GLY A 27 0.23 9.89 -3.63
N SER A 28 0.35 8.55 -3.61
CA SER A 28 0.43 7.70 -4.80
C SER A 28 -0.90 7.63 -5.57
N TYR A 29 -1.99 8.07 -4.94
CA TYR A 29 -3.30 8.24 -5.57
C TYR A 29 -3.76 9.68 -5.37
N ASP A 30 -4.27 10.29 -6.43
CA ASP A 30 -4.86 11.63 -6.34
C ASP A 30 -6.28 11.59 -5.74
N ALA A 31 -6.89 12.77 -5.58
CA ALA A 31 -8.24 12.91 -5.01
C ALA A 31 -9.34 12.21 -5.86
N GLN A 32 -9.05 11.82 -7.10
CA GLN A 32 -9.93 11.10 -8.00
C GLN A 32 -9.63 9.58 -8.02
N GLY A 33 -8.67 9.12 -7.21
CA GLY A 33 -8.27 7.71 -7.14
C GLY A 33 -7.38 7.26 -8.30
N ARG A 34 -6.81 8.18 -9.08
CA ARG A 34 -5.89 7.83 -10.18
C ARG A 34 -4.49 7.60 -9.62
N PHE A 35 -3.84 6.54 -10.07
CA PHE A 35 -2.46 6.25 -9.71
C PHE A 35 -1.50 7.32 -10.27
N VAL A 36 -0.58 7.79 -9.43
CA VAL A 36 0.42 8.81 -9.75
C VAL A 36 1.82 8.18 -9.64
N PRO A 37 2.38 7.64 -10.74
CA PRO A 37 3.65 6.91 -10.72
C PRO A 37 4.83 7.71 -10.15
N ALA A 38 4.86 9.02 -10.42
CA ALA A 38 5.91 9.89 -9.91
C ALA A 38 5.95 9.94 -8.37
N LYS A 39 4.77 9.99 -7.73
CA LYS A 39 4.65 10.01 -6.27
C LYS A 39 5.00 8.67 -5.65
N PHE A 40 4.61 7.58 -6.31
CA PHE A 40 5.02 6.24 -5.91
C PHE A 40 6.54 6.06 -5.96
N ASN A 41 7.20 6.45 -7.06
CA ASN A 41 8.65 6.35 -7.20
C ASN A 41 9.42 7.25 -6.21
N GLU A 42 8.82 8.37 -5.81
CA GLU A 42 9.37 9.29 -4.81
C GLU A 42 9.54 8.60 -3.44
N ILE A 43 8.69 7.62 -3.10
CA ILE A 43 8.80 6.82 -1.86
C ILE A 43 10.16 6.12 -1.80
N PHE A 44 10.52 5.38 -2.85
CA PHE A 44 11.77 4.63 -2.90
C PHE A 44 12.97 5.58 -2.94
N THR A 45 12.88 6.65 -3.73
CA THR A 45 13.96 7.65 -3.82
C THR A 45 14.27 8.29 -2.46
N LYS A 46 13.25 8.50 -1.61
CA LYS A 46 13.43 9.13 -0.29
C LYS A 46 13.75 8.15 0.83
N HIS A 47 13.15 6.96 0.81
CA HIS A 47 13.11 6.08 1.96
C HIS A 47 13.84 4.74 1.76
N ALA A 48 14.02 4.25 0.52
CA ALA A 48 14.68 2.98 0.23
C ALA A 48 16.21 3.16 0.16
N LYS A 49 16.84 3.27 1.34
CA LYS A 49 18.28 3.55 1.50
C LYS A 49 19.12 2.28 1.56
N VAL A 50 18.52 1.15 1.97
CA VAL A 50 19.20 -0.14 2.06
C VAL A 50 19.15 -0.91 0.74
N GLU A 51 17.97 -1.03 0.13
CA GLU A 51 17.77 -1.70 -1.15
C GLU A 51 17.00 -0.75 -2.08
N PRO A 52 17.54 -0.33 -3.24
CA PRO A 52 16.94 0.72 -4.07
C PRO A 52 15.47 0.51 -4.46
N ASN A 53 15.02 -0.75 -4.53
CA ASN A 53 13.66 -1.11 -4.96
C ASN A 53 12.81 -1.72 -3.84
N ALA A 54 13.24 -1.63 -2.57
CA ALA A 54 12.49 -2.17 -1.45
C ALA A 54 12.64 -1.29 -0.19
N VAL A 55 11.54 -1.10 0.52
CA VAL A 55 11.52 -0.39 1.80
C VAL A 55 11.42 -1.43 2.91
N ASN A 56 12.39 -1.45 3.82
CA ASN A 56 12.33 -2.32 4.99
C ASN A 56 11.48 -1.70 6.12
N GLU A 57 11.24 -2.45 7.20
CA GLU A 57 10.38 -2.01 8.31
C GLU A 57 10.83 -0.69 8.96
N SER A 58 12.14 -0.49 9.15
CA SER A 58 12.68 0.73 9.75
C SER A 58 12.50 1.94 8.84
N GLU A 59 12.70 1.76 7.54
CA GLU A 59 12.48 2.79 6.53
C GLU A 59 10.99 3.13 6.36
N LEU A 60 10.12 2.13 6.50
CA LEU A 60 8.67 2.30 6.46
C LEU A 60 8.16 3.11 7.67
N GLU A 61 8.67 2.82 8.87
CA GLU A 61 8.30 3.62 10.06
C GLU A 61 8.83 5.05 9.95
N ALA A 62 10.04 5.25 9.40
CA ALA A 62 10.56 6.58 9.12
C ALA A 62 9.69 7.35 8.12
N MET A 63 9.19 6.68 7.07
CA MET A 63 8.21 7.26 6.14
C MET A 63 6.90 7.63 6.84
N ARG A 64 6.38 6.74 7.70
CA ARG A 64 5.14 6.98 8.45
C ARG A 64 5.25 8.19 9.38
N ILE A 65 6.38 8.36 10.06
CA ILE A 65 6.65 9.50 10.94
C ILE A 65 6.76 10.79 10.11
N ALA A 66 7.42 10.75 8.95
CA ALA A 66 7.59 11.93 8.09
C ALA A 66 6.29 12.44 7.45
N ASN A 67 5.27 11.57 7.30
CA ASN A 67 3.98 11.89 6.69
C ASN A 67 2.85 12.13 7.71
N ARG A 68 3.15 12.14 9.02
CA ARG A 68 2.20 12.56 10.07
C ARG A 68 2.11 14.09 10.15
#